data_AF-A0A1F6Q596-F1
#
_entry.id   AF-A0A1F6Q596-F1
#
_cell.length_a   1.000
_cell.length_b   1.000
_cell.length_c   1.000
_cell.angle_alpha   90.00
_cell.angle_beta   90.00
_cell.angle_gamma   90.00
#
_symmetry.space_group_name_H-M   'P 1'
#
loop_
_entity.id
_entity.type
_entity.pdbx_description
1 polymer ?
#
loop_
_entity_poly.entity_id
_entity_poly.type
_entity_poly.pdbx_seq_one_letter_code
_entity_poly.pdbx_strand_id
1 'polypeptide(L)'
;MPKSKKIYSIEDIKNIIHSHEAVLQDKYKTVKFYLFGSYARGEQTAKSDIDLLVELEESISMFKFLDLEEDLEKIFGKKIDLGTPDSLKPYIKDSILKESITL
;
A
#
# COMPACT_ATOMS: atom_id res chain seq x y z
N MET A 1 -18.91 -7.07 1.66
CA MET A 1 -19.42 -5.80 1.11
C MET A 1 -18.83 -5.61 -0.28
N PRO A 2 -19.55 -5.08 -1.29
CA PRO A 2 -18.94 -4.83 -2.60
C PRO A 2 -17.85 -3.77 -2.46
N LYS A 3 -16.62 -4.09 -2.90
CA LYS A 3 -15.48 -3.14 -2.87
C LYS A 3 -15.85 -1.87 -3.65
N SER A 4 -15.53 -0.71 -3.09
CA SER A 4 -15.99 0.60 -3.56
C SER A 4 -15.48 0.93 -4.97
N LYS A 5 -16.33 1.56 -5.80
CA LYS A 5 -15.97 2.14 -7.11
C LYS A 5 -15.21 3.48 -6.98
N LYS A 6 -14.87 3.91 -5.76
CA LYS A 6 -14.16 5.16 -5.51
C LYS A 6 -12.79 5.14 -6.19
N ILE A 7 -12.46 6.22 -6.89
CA ILE A 7 -11.14 6.48 -7.45
C ILE A 7 -10.46 7.46 -6.48
N TYR A 8 -9.26 7.11 -6.06
CA TYR A 8 -8.41 7.98 -5.24
C TYR A 8 -7.39 8.68 -6.13
N SER A 9 -7.11 9.95 -5.83
CA SER A 9 -5.89 10.59 -6.28
C SER A 9 -4.71 10.12 -5.44
N ILE A 10 -3.49 10.33 -5.93
CA ILE A 10 -2.26 10.04 -5.15
C ILE A 10 -2.28 10.82 -3.83
N GLU A 11 -2.74 12.07 -3.87
CA GLU A 11 -2.84 12.93 -2.69
C GLU A 11 -3.87 12.40 -1.68
N ASP A 12 -4.99 11.85 -2.13
CA ASP A 12 -5.95 11.20 -1.23
C ASP A 12 -5.32 9.99 -0.54
N ILE A 13 -4.59 9.15 -1.29
CA ILE A 13 -3.93 7.95 -0.75
C ILE A 13 -2.91 8.36 0.31
N LYS A 14 -2.08 9.35 -0.02
CA LYS A 14 -1.08 9.90 0.89
C LYS A 14 -1.70 10.41 2.19
N ASN A 15 -2.73 11.25 2.10
CA ASN A 15 -3.40 11.80 3.27
C ASN A 15 -4.09 10.72 4.13
N ILE A 16 -4.67 9.70 3.49
CA ILE A 16 -5.28 8.59 4.22
C ILE A 16 -4.21 7.78 4.98
N ILE A 17 -3.08 7.44 4.36
CA ILE A 17 -1.99 6.75 5.05
C ILE A 17 -1.46 7.61 6.21
N HIS A 18 -1.17 8.88 5.96
CA HIS A 18 -0.62 9.77 6.97
C HIS A 18 -1.57 9.94 8.18
N SER A 19 -2.87 10.06 7.94
CA SER A 19 -3.87 10.16 9.02
C SER A 19 -3.98 8.90 9.90
N HIS A 20 -3.51 7.74 9.42
CA HIS A 20 -3.50 6.47 10.16
C HIS A 20 -2.09 6.03 10.57
N GLU A 21 -1.06 6.83 10.28
CA GLU A 21 0.34 6.45 10.40
C GLU A 21 0.70 5.97 11.81
N ALA A 22 0.27 6.68 12.85
CA ALA A 22 0.55 6.30 14.24
C ALA A 22 -0.02 4.91 14.60
N VAL A 23 -1.22 4.58 14.12
CA VAL A 23 -1.86 3.28 14.38
C VAL A 23 -1.17 2.17 13.58
N LEU A 24 -0.82 2.45 12.32
CA LEU A 24 -0.13 1.49 11.46
C LEU A 24 1.28 1.18 11.98
N GLN A 25 2.01 2.21 12.41
CA GLN A 25 3.33 2.10 13.04
C GLN A 25 3.27 1.28 14.33
N ASP A 26 2.35 1.60 15.24
CA ASP A 26 2.29 0.91 16.54
C ASP A 26 1.95 -0.58 16.39
N LYS A 27 0.91 -0.88 15.59
CA LYS A 27 0.35 -2.23 15.44
C LYS A 27 1.22 -3.15 14.57
N TYR A 28 1.80 -2.61 13.51
CA TYR A 28 2.45 -3.40 12.45
C TYR A 28 3.93 -3.08 12.24
N LYS A 29 4.49 -2.10 12.96
CA LYS A 29 5.90 -1.69 12.83
C LYS A 29 6.24 -1.22 11.41
N THR A 30 5.29 -0.54 10.75
CA THR A 30 5.50 0.04 9.42
C THR A 30 6.44 1.23 9.49
N VAL A 31 7.38 1.35 8.57
CA VAL A 31 8.33 2.47 8.47
C VAL A 31 7.93 3.41 7.34
N LYS A 32 7.65 2.85 6.16
CA LYS A 32 7.30 3.62 4.96
C LYS A 32 6.34 2.84 4.07
N PHE A 33 5.54 3.60 3.33
CA PHE A 33 4.72 3.08 2.24
C PHE A 33 5.16 3.64 0.90
N TYR A 34 5.10 2.81 -0.13
CA TYR A 34 5.33 3.19 -1.51
C TYR A 34 4.13 2.82 -2.35
N LEU A 35 3.54 3.80 -3.02
CA LEU A 35 2.50 3.57 -4.01
C LEU A 35 3.14 3.21 -5.35
N PHE A 36 2.70 2.13 -5.97
CA PHE A 36 3.15 1.75 -7.30
C PHE A 36 1.97 1.38 -8.19
N GLY A 37 2.26 0.84 -9.38
CA GLY A 37 1.23 0.35 -10.29
C GLY A 37 0.38 1.45 -10.89
N SER A 38 -0.90 1.14 -11.13
CA SER A 38 -1.79 2.01 -11.93
C SER A 38 -2.03 3.38 -11.29
N TYR A 39 -2.12 3.44 -9.96
CA TYR A 39 -2.33 4.69 -9.23
C TYR A 39 -1.10 5.60 -9.25
N ALA A 40 0.12 5.03 -9.21
CA ALA A 40 1.34 5.81 -9.33
C ALA A 40 1.51 6.41 -10.73
N ARG A 41 1.02 5.74 -11.78
CA ARG A 41 1.11 6.19 -13.18
C ARG A 41 -0.06 7.07 -13.65
N GLY A 42 -1.11 7.24 -12.83
CA GLY A 42 -2.31 7.98 -13.24
C GLY A 42 -3.23 7.20 -14.20
N GLU A 43 -3.06 5.88 -14.31
CA GLU A 43 -3.80 4.98 -15.22
C GLU A 43 -4.91 4.21 -14.50
N GLN A 44 -5.22 4.55 -13.25
CA GLN A 44 -6.17 3.85 -12.42
C GLN A 44 -7.62 3.98 -12.94
N THR A 45 -8.40 2.93 -12.71
CA THR A 45 -9.83 2.88 -12.99
C THR A 45 -10.61 2.65 -11.71
N ALA A 46 -11.94 2.79 -11.77
CA ALA A 46 -12.82 2.46 -10.65
C ALA A 46 -12.69 1.00 -10.15
N LYS A 47 -12.15 0.09 -10.98
CA LYS A 47 -11.92 -1.33 -10.65
C LYS A 47 -10.48 -1.64 -10.26
N SER A 48 -9.56 -0.68 -10.36
CA SER A 48 -8.14 -0.89 -10.06
C SER A 48 -7.91 -1.07 -8.56
N ASP A 49 -7.10 -2.05 -8.20
CA ASP A 49 -6.60 -2.22 -6.84
C ASP A 49 -5.53 -1.14 -6.54
N ILE A 50 -5.29 -0.84 -5.27
CA ILE A 50 -4.21 0.07 -4.87
C ILE A 50 -3.00 -0.80 -4.52
N ASP A 51 -1.96 -0.70 -5.34
CA ASP A 51 -0.72 -1.47 -5.17
C ASP A 51 0.24 -0.71 -4.23
N LEU A 52 0.54 -1.30 -3.07
CA LEU A 52 1.38 -0.71 -2.03
C LEU A 52 2.55 -1.61 -1.67
N LEU A 53 3.74 -1.03 -1.50
CA LEU A 53 4.84 -1.69 -0.80
C LEU A 53 4.95 -1.09 0.60
N VAL A 54 5.24 -1.93 1.58
CA VAL A 54 5.54 -1.50 2.94
C VAL A 54 6.96 -1.91 3.34
N GLU A 55 7.70 -0.96 3.89
CA GLU A 55 8.91 -1.24 4.67
C GLU A 55 8.53 -1.39 6.13
N LEU A 56 9.05 -2.44 6.78
CA LEU A 56 8.80 -2.74 8.18
C LEU A 56 10.09 -2.57 8.97
N GLU A 57 9.99 -2.08 10.20
CA GLU A 57 11.12 -1.88 11.10
C GLU A 57 11.74 -3.22 11.51
N GLU A 58 10.89 -4.21 11.68
CA GLU A 58 11.25 -5.58 11.99
C GLU A 58 10.36 -6.57 11.22
N SER A 59 10.80 -7.83 11.15
CA SER A 59 10.00 -8.88 10.54
C SER A 59 8.76 -9.17 11.40
N ILE A 60 7.57 -9.02 10.80
CA ILE A 60 6.32 -9.44 11.41
C ILE A 60 5.89 -10.82 10.92
N SER A 61 4.99 -11.47 11.65
CA SER A 61 4.41 -12.74 11.21
C SER A 61 3.55 -12.55 9.95
N MET A 62 3.43 -13.61 9.14
CA MET A 62 2.54 -13.60 7.96
C MET A 62 1.10 -13.24 8.32
N PHE A 63 0.60 -13.68 9.48
CA PHE A 63 -0.74 -13.31 9.97
C PHE A 63 -0.86 -11.80 10.20
N LYS A 64 0.13 -11.16 10.86
CA LYS A 64 0.13 -9.71 11.05
C LYS A 64 0.22 -8.95 9.72
N PHE A 65 0.95 -9.49 8.75
CA PHE A 65 1.05 -8.89 7.42
C PHE A 65 -0.31 -8.92 6.69
N LEU A 66 -1.01 -10.06 6.75
CA LEU A 66 -2.37 -10.17 6.20
C LEU A 66 -3.36 -9.26 6.94
N ASP A 67 -3.24 -9.14 8.26
CA ASP A 67 -4.06 -8.21 9.05
C ASP A 67 -3.80 -6.74 8.67
N LEU A 68 -2.57 -6.39 8.28
CA LEU A 68 -2.25 -5.04 7.78
C LEU A 68 -2.92 -4.80 6.43
N GLU A 69 -2.82 -5.74 5.50
CA GLU A 69 -3.49 -5.65 4.20
C GLU A 69 -5.01 -5.49 4.38
N GLU A 70 -5.64 -6.32 5.22
CA GLU A 70 -7.08 -6.26 5.48
C GLU A 70 -7.50 -4.93 6.13
N ASP A 71 -6.72 -4.40 7.07
CA ASP A 71 -7.02 -3.11 7.69
C ASP A 71 -6.85 -1.94 6.71
N LEU A 72 -5.86 -1.99 5.82
CA LEU A 72 -5.76 -1.03 4.71
C LEU A 72 -6.97 -1.16 3.78
N GLU A 73 -7.41 -2.37 3.43
CA GLU A 73 -8.62 -2.57 2.60
C GLU A 73 -9.86 -1.94 3.25
N LYS A 74 -10.00 -2.05 4.58
CA LYS A 74 -11.09 -1.41 5.34
C LYS A 74 -10.98 0.11 5.32
N ILE A 75 -9.79 0.66 5.56
CA ILE A 75 -9.52 2.11 5.55
C ILE A 75 -9.86 2.70 4.18
N PHE A 76 -9.41 2.06 3.10
CA PHE A 76 -9.65 2.53 1.73
C PHE A 76 -11.02 2.11 1.17
N GLY A 77 -11.69 1.14 1.78
CA GLY A 77 -12.89 0.52 1.23
C GLY A 77 -12.67 -0.10 -0.16
N LYS A 78 -11.43 -0.44 -0.50
CA LYS A 78 -10.99 -0.93 -1.82
C LYS A 78 -9.98 -2.05 -1.64
N LYS A 79 -9.78 -2.85 -2.69
CA LYS A 79 -8.77 -3.89 -2.68
C LYS A 79 -7.38 -3.25 -2.65
N ILE A 80 -6.54 -3.78 -1.77
CA ILE A 80 -5.13 -3.43 -1.65
C ILE A 80 -4.34 -4.65 -2.11
N ASP A 81 -3.29 -4.43 -2.89
CA ASP A 81 -2.25 -5.44 -3.13
C ASP A 81 -1.01 -4.99 -2.36
N LEU A 82 -0.75 -5.63 -1.22
CA LEU A 82 0.33 -5.25 -0.31
C LEU A 82 1.53 -6.17 -0.48
N GLY A 83 2.69 -5.59 -0.80
CA GLY A 83 3.96 -6.29 -0.87
C GLY A 83 5.02 -5.69 0.06
N THR A 84 6.19 -6.33 0.11
CA THR A 84 7.39 -5.71 0.67
C THR A 84 8.41 -5.50 -0.46
N PRO A 85 9.31 -4.51 -0.37
CA PRO A 85 10.37 -4.36 -1.38
C PRO A 85 11.22 -5.62 -1.54
N ASP A 86 11.33 -6.44 -0.50
CA ASP A 86 12.12 -7.68 -0.50
C ASP A 86 11.40 -8.87 -1.12
N SER A 87 10.06 -8.83 -1.23
CA SER A 87 9.30 -9.84 -1.97
C SER A 87 9.38 -9.64 -3.49
N LEU A 88 9.90 -8.49 -3.95
CA LEU A 88 10.07 -8.22 -5.38
C LEU A 88 11.28 -8.95 -5.95
N LYS A 89 11.13 -9.45 -7.18
CA LYS A 89 12.25 -10.04 -7.91
C LYS A 89 13.34 -8.98 -8.15
N PRO A 90 14.64 -9.29 -7.94
CA PRO A 90 15.71 -8.29 -8.00
C PRO A 90 15.72 -7.44 -9.28
N TYR A 91 15.46 -8.06 -10.43
CA TYR A 91 15.46 -7.38 -11.73
C TYR A 91 14.27 -6.44 -11.96
N ILE A 92 13.22 -6.52 -11.14
CA ILE A 92 12.03 -5.65 -11.22
C ILE A 92 12.02 -4.64 -10.06
N LYS A 93 12.63 -5.00 -8.92
CA LYS A 93 12.67 -4.19 -7.69
C LYS A 93 13.10 -2.74 -7.98
N ASP A 94 14.24 -2.56 -8.65
CA ASP A 94 14.76 -1.22 -8.93
C ASP A 94 13.86 -0.41 -9.86
N SER A 95 13.18 -1.05 -10.80
CA SER A 95 12.25 -0.38 -11.71
C SER A 95 11.01 0.08 -10.94
N ILE A 96 10.42 -0.80 -10.13
CA ILE A 96 9.23 -0.48 -9.33
C ILE A 96 9.55 0.60 -8.30
N LEU A 97 10.69 0.52 -7.61
CA LEU A 97 11.07 1.53 -6.61
C LEU A 97 11.40 2.90 -7.21
N LYS A 98 11.83 2.96 -8.49
CA LYS A 98 12.04 4.22 -9.21
C LYS A 98 10.73 4.86 -9.67
N GLU A 99 9.75 4.04 -10.03
CA GLU A 99 8.42 4.49 -10.46
C GLU A 99 7.45 4.68 -9.30
N SER A 100 7.81 4.21 -8.11
CA SER A 100 6.96 4.32 -6.93
C SER A 100 6.97 5.74 -6.36
N ILE A 101 5.85 6.09 -5.74
CA ILE A 101 5.68 7.35 -5.03
C ILE A 101 5.74 7.05 -3.54
N THR A 102 6.68 7.67 -2.85
CA THR A 102 6.72 7.61 -1.38
C THR A 102 5.53 8.37 -0.81
N LEU A 103 4.78 7.71 0.07
CA LEU A 103 3.62 8.25 0.76
C LEU A 103 4.02 8.87 2.10
#